data_AF-A0A833G5Z9-F1
#
_entry.id   AF-A0A833G5Z9-F1
#
_cell.length_a   1.000
_cell.length_b   1.000
_cell.length_c   1.000
_cell.angle_alpha   90.00
_cell.angle_beta   90.00
_cell.angle_gamma   90.00
#
_symmetry.space_group_name_H-M   'P 1'
#
loop_
_entity.id
_entity.type
_entity.pdbx_description
1 polymer ?
#
loop_
_entity_poly.entity_id
_entity_poly.type
_entity_poly.pdbx_seq_one_letter_code
_entity_poly.pdbx_strand_id
1 'polypeptide(L)'
;MRKPSPERKAEIVETVIGLADQVGPDRITTDMIAKAIGVTQATVFRHFPTKGDIWNSVAMHLTGRIREAWEKTGPAAGDPVARLEAVVLGHLRL
;
A
#
# COMPACT_ATOMS: atom_id res chain seq x y z
N MET A 1 -8.35 21.04 4.67
CA MET A 1 -8.57 20.65 6.09
C MET A 1 -7.53 19.62 6.52
N ARG A 2 -7.04 19.68 7.77
CA ARG A 2 -6.10 18.69 8.33
C ARG A 2 -6.86 17.39 8.60
N LYS A 3 -6.40 16.27 8.01
CA LYS A 3 -6.95 14.93 8.32
C LYS A 3 -6.35 14.42 9.65
N PRO A 4 -7.06 13.54 10.38
CA PRO A 4 -6.47 12.74 11.45
C PRO A 4 -5.21 12.00 10.97
N SER A 5 -4.24 11.78 11.88
CA SER A 5 -2.95 11.18 11.51
C SER A 5 -3.08 9.81 10.83
N PRO A 6 -3.94 8.87 11.28
CA PRO A 6 -4.12 7.58 10.61
C PRO A 6 -4.67 7.72 9.19
N GLU A 7 -5.71 8.54 8.99
CA GLU A 7 -6.29 8.79 7.67
C GLU A 7 -5.28 9.42 6.71
N ARG A 8 -4.44 10.35 7.22
CA ARG A 8 -3.40 10.97 6.40
C ARG A 8 -2.31 9.96 6.01
N LYS A 9 -1.92 9.07 6.92
CA LYS A 9 -0.96 8.00 6.61
C LYS A 9 -1.51 7.05 5.54
N ALA A 10 -2.77 6.64 5.66
CA ALA A 10 -3.43 5.81 4.65
C ALA A 10 -3.47 6.49 3.28
N GLU A 11 -3.88 7.76 3.21
CA GLU A 11 -3.88 8.52 1.94
C GLU A 11 -2.49 8.63 1.30
N ILE A 12 -1.45 8.87 2.10
CA ILE A 12 -0.07 8.91 1.61
C ILE A 12 0.33 7.54 1.02
N VAL A 13 0.00 6.44 1.70
CA VAL A 13 0.30 5.08 1.22
C VAL A 13 -0.39 4.77 -0.10
N GLU A 14 -1.70 5.02 -0.20
CA GLU A 14 -2.46 4.81 -1.45
C GLU A 14 -1.90 5.66 -2.60
N THR A 15 -1.53 6.91 -2.32
CA THR A 15 -0.92 7.79 -3.32
C THR A 15 0.40 7.23 -3.81
N VAL A 16 1.24 6.69 -2.93
CA VAL A 16 2.52 6.09 -3.31
C VAL A 16 2.33 4.87 -4.21
N ILE A 17 1.35 4.02 -3.89
CA ILE A 17 1.00 2.86 -4.72
C ILE A 17 0.58 3.33 -6.13
N GLY A 18 -0.32 4.32 -6.22
CA GLY A 18 -0.75 4.88 -7.51
C GLY A 18 0.39 5.54 -8.30
N LEU A 19 1.30 6.25 -7.63
CA LEU A 19 2.48 6.83 -8.28
C LEU A 19 3.47 5.75 -8.73
N ALA A 20 3.61 4.65 -7.98
CA ALA A 20 4.46 3.53 -8.37
C ALA A 20 3.99 2.87 -9.65
N ASP A 21 2.68 2.77 -9.85
CA ASP A 21 2.09 2.27 -11.10
C ASP A 21 2.42 3.19 -12.30
N GLN A 22 2.32 4.51 -12.09
CA GLN A 22 2.53 5.49 -13.18
C GLN A 22 3.98 5.69 -13.56
N VAL A 23 4.87 5.82 -12.58
CA VAL A 23 6.28 6.20 -12.80
C VAL A 23 7.26 5.14 -12.32
N GLY A 24 6.83 4.02 -11.75
CA GLY A 24 7.74 3.04 -11.15
C GLY A 24 8.29 3.48 -9.78
N PRO A 25 8.50 2.53 -8.85
CA PRO A 25 8.81 2.82 -7.45
C PRO A 25 10.13 3.61 -7.25
N ASP A 26 11.17 3.31 -8.03
CA ASP A 26 12.49 3.93 -7.89
C ASP A 26 12.48 5.42 -8.24
N ARG A 27 11.53 5.87 -9.07
CA ARG A 27 11.42 7.26 -9.54
C ARG A 27 10.57 8.14 -8.62
N ILE A 28 9.86 7.58 -7.63
CA ILE A 28 9.01 8.35 -6.73
C ILE A 28 9.85 9.21 -5.77
N THR A 29 9.49 10.47 -5.62
CA THR A 29 10.05 11.37 -4.60
C THR A 29 8.98 11.80 -3.59
N THR A 30 9.39 12.24 -2.39
CA THR A 30 8.46 12.77 -1.39
C THR A 30 7.78 14.07 -1.82
N ASP A 31 8.39 14.83 -2.73
CA ASP A 31 7.78 16.01 -3.33
C ASP A 31 6.62 15.62 -4.27
N MET A 32 6.79 14.58 -5.10
CA MET A 32 5.72 14.05 -5.94
C MET A 32 4.51 13.59 -5.11
N ILE A 33 4.76 12.89 -4.01
CA ILE A 33 3.71 12.47 -3.06
C ILE A 33 2.97 13.69 -2.49
N ALA A 34 3.72 14.68 -2.00
CA ALA A 34 3.16 15.87 -1.40
C ALA A 34 2.30 16.67 -2.39
N LYS A 35 2.79 16.83 -3.63
CA LYS A 35 2.07 17.47 -4.74
C LYS A 35 0.78 16.74 -5.09
N ALA A 36 0.83 15.41 -5.17
CA ALA A 36 -0.33 14.58 -5.52
C ALA A 36 -1.48 14.71 -4.51
N ILE A 37 -1.18 14.93 -3.21
CA ILE A 37 -2.19 15.08 -2.15
C ILE A 37 -2.41 16.53 -1.70
N GLY A 38 -1.82 17.51 -2.41
CA GLY A 38 -2.01 18.94 -2.15
C GLY A 38 -1.47 19.42 -0.80
N VAL A 39 -0.33 18.89 -0.34
CA VAL A 39 0.34 19.30 0.91
C VAL A 39 1.80 19.65 0.68
N THR A 40 2.47 20.19 1.71
CA THR A 40 3.91 20.43 1.68
C THR A 40 4.70 19.15 1.96
N GLN A 41 5.92 19.05 1.44
CA GLN A 41 6.82 17.93 1.76
C GLN A 41 7.08 17.80 3.27
N ALA A 42 7.20 18.93 3.99
CA ALA A 42 7.31 18.95 5.45
C ALA A 42 6.10 18.34 6.16
N THR A 43 4.90 18.48 5.59
CA THR A 43 3.69 17.82 6.11
C THR A 43 3.78 16.30 5.97
N VAL A 44 4.30 15.79 4.85
CA VAL A 44 4.56 14.35 4.66
C VAL A 44 5.54 13.85 5.72
N PHE A 45 6.65 14.55 5.91
CA PHE A 45 7.69 14.16 6.89
C PHE A 45 7.21 14.17 8.35
N ARG A 46 6.21 15.00 8.69
CA ARG A 46 5.55 14.96 10.01
C ARG A 46 4.80 13.64 10.26
N HIS A 47 4.34 12.96 9.21
CA HIS A 47 3.67 11.66 9.33
C HIS A 47 4.64 10.49 9.15
N PHE A 48 5.63 10.64 8.27
CA PHE A 48 6.66 9.65 7.97
C PHE A 48 8.03 10.29 8.01
N PRO A 49 8.82 10.11 9.08
CA PRO A 49 10.11 10.79 9.25
C PRO A 49 11.08 10.62 8.09
N THR A 50 11.06 9.47 7.42
CA THR A 50 11.91 9.16 6.26
C THR A 50 11.10 8.60 5.08
N LYS A 51 11.69 8.62 3.88
CA LYS A 51 11.15 7.91 2.70
C LYS A 51 11.05 6.40 2.97
N GLY A 52 11.96 5.84 3.77
CA GLY A 52 11.93 4.43 4.18
C GLY A 52 10.70 4.10 5.01
N ASP A 53 10.27 4.98 5.92
CA ASP A 53 9.06 4.78 6.72
C ASP A 53 7.79 4.73 5.87
N ILE A 54 7.76 5.50 4.78
CA ILE A 54 6.68 5.45 3.79
C ILE A 54 6.65 4.06 3.14
N TRP A 55 7.79 3.58 2.63
CA TRP A 55 7.88 2.28 1.98
C TRP A 55 7.59 1.11 2.92
N ASN A 56 8.01 1.18 4.18
CA ASN A 56 7.64 0.20 5.20
C ASN A 56 6.12 0.16 5.40
N SER A 57 5.48 1.32 5.46
CA SER A 57 4.02 1.40 5.57
C SER A 57 3.30 0.88 4.33
N VAL A 58 3.85 1.11 3.13
CA VAL A 58 3.36 0.53 1.87
C VAL A 58 3.49 -0.99 1.90
N ALA A 59 4.64 -1.52 2.31
CA ALA A 59 4.86 -2.96 2.43
C ALA A 59 3.90 -3.61 3.43
N MET A 60 3.69 -2.98 4.59
CA MET A 60 2.70 -3.43 5.58
C MET A 60 1.27 -3.42 5.04
N HIS A 61 0.91 -2.39 4.28
CA HIS A 61 -0.40 -2.28 3.66
C HIS A 61 -0.64 -3.39 2.63
N LEU A 62 0.31 -3.60 1.71
CA LEU A 62 0.21 -4.64 0.68
C LEU A 62 0.20 -6.05 1.28
N THR A 63 1.07 -6.31 2.26
CA THR A 63 1.08 -7.61 2.98
C THR A 63 -0.21 -7.86 3.76
N GLY A 64 -0.83 -6.81 4.32
CA GLY A 64 -2.17 -6.88 4.91
C GLY A 64 -3.23 -7.28 3.89
N ARG A 65 -3.27 -6.61 2.72
CA ARG A 65 -4.20 -6.94 1.64
C ARG A 65 -4.03 -8.38 1.12
N ILE A 66 -2.79 -8.84 0.99
CA ILE A 66 -2.48 -10.23 0.62
C ILE A 66 -3.02 -11.20 1.67
N ARG A 67 -2.79 -10.92 2.95
CA ARG A 67 -3.29 -11.75 4.05
C ARG A 67 -4.82 -11.82 4.04
N GLU A 68 -5.50 -10.69 3.89
CA GLU A 68 -6.97 -10.66 3.80
C GLU A 68 -7.49 -11.46 2.61
N ALA A 69 -6.80 -11.39 1.45
CA ALA A 69 -7.16 -12.19 0.29
C ALA A 69 -7.01 -13.69 0.57
N TRP A 70 -5.97 -14.09 1.30
CA TRP A 70 -5.77 -15.48 1.73
C TRP A 70 -6.86 -15.95 2.69
N GLU A 71 -7.18 -15.16 3.72
CA GLU A 71 -8.20 -15.52 4.71
C GLU A 71 -9.59 -15.73 4.07
N LYS A 72 -9.89 -14.97 3.00
CA LYS A 72 -11.13 -15.11 2.22
C LYS A 72 -11.21 -16.41 1.42
N THR A 73 -10.10 -17.11 1.16
CA THR A 73 -10.12 -18.40 0.43
C THR A 73 -10.62 -19.59 1.28
N GLY A 74 -10.79 -19.41 2.60
CA GLY A 74 -11.37 -20.41 3.50
C GLY A 74 -10.39 -21.47 4.02
N PRO A 75 -10.84 -22.36 4.94
CA PRO A 75 -9.99 -23.34 5.60
C PRO A 75 -9.45 -24.43 4.67
N ALA A 76 -8.32 -25.01 5.07
CA ALA A 76 -7.46 -25.94 4.34
C ALA A 76 -8.03 -27.35 4.04
N ALA A 77 -9.36 -27.54 4.03
CA ALA A 77 -9.97 -28.83 3.71
C ALA A 77 -10.34 -28.87 2.22
N GLY A 78 -9.46 -29.44 1.39
CA GLY A 78 -9.65 -29.56 -0.06
C GLY A 78 -8.33 -29.80 -0.82
N ASP A 79 -8.42 -29.87 -2.15
CA ASP A 79 -7.28 -30.03 -3.06
C ASP A 79 -6.24 -28.90 -2.88
N PRO A 80 -4.98 -29.20 -2.50
CA PRO A 80 -3.91 -28.22 -2.36
C PRO A 80 -3.64 -27.40 -3.63
N VAL A 81 -3.85 -27.98 -4.83
CA VAL A 81 -3.63 -27.28 -6.11
C VAL A 81 -4.71 -26.23 -6.34
N ALA A 82 -5.98 -26.59 -6.17
CA ALA A 82 -7.09 -25.64 -6.24
C ALA A 82 -6.93 -24.47 -5.26
N ARG A 83 -6.34 -24.70 -4.08
CA ARG A 83 -6.02 -23.62 -3.13
C ARG A 83 -4.89 -22.72 -3.62
N LEU A 84 -3.81 -23.29 -4.15
CA LEU A 84 -2.73 -22.49 -4.73
C LEU A 84 -3.25 -21.63 -5.89
N GLU A 85 -4.12 -22.20 -6.72
CA GLU A 85 -4.78 -21.48 -7.81
C GLU A 85 -5.65 -20.34 -7.28
N ALA A 86 -6.51 -20.58 -6.28
CA ALA A 86 -7.34 -19.54 -5.66
C ALA A 86 -6.50 -18.40 -5.06
N VAL A 87 -5.39 -18.74 -4.41
CA VAL A 87 -4.44 -17.76 -3.87
C VAL A 87 -3.80 -16.95 -5.00
N VAL A 88 -3.26 -17.59 -6.04
CA VAL A 88 -2.61 -16.91 -7.18
C VAL A 88 -3.63 -16.00 -7.89
N LEU A 89 -4.83 -16.50 -8.20
CA LEU A 89 -5.89 -15.71 -8.82
C LEU A 89 -6.38 -14.56 -7.93
N GLY A 90 -6.37 -14.74 -6.61
CA GLY A 90 -6.67 -13.68 -5.64
C GLY A 90 -5.68 -12.52 -5.70
N HIS A 91 -4.39 -12.80 -5.88
CA HIS A 91 -3.36 -11.75 -6.03
C HIS A 91 -3.53 -10.93 -7.31
N LEU A 92 -4.01 -11.52 -8.40
CA LEU A 92 -4.23 -10.83 -9.67
C LEU A 92 -5.38 -9.81 -9.63
N ARG A 93 -6.16 -9.80 -8.54
CA ARG A 93 -7.30 -8.92 -8.32
C ARG A 93 -7.04 -7.84 -7.27
N LEU A 94 -5.81 -7.75 -6.75
CA LEU A 94 -5.36 -6.70 -5.85
C LEU A 94 -5.06 -5.42 -6.64
#